data_AF-A0A7C5VNK9-F1
#
_entry.id   AF-A0A7C5VNK9-F1
#
_cell.length_a   1.000
_cell.length_b   1.000
_cell.length_c   1.000
_cell.angle_alpha   90.00
_cell.angle_beta   90.00
_cell.angle_gamma   90.00
#
_symmetry.space_group_name_H-M   'P 1'
#
loop_
_entity.id
_entity.type
_entity.pdbx_description
1 polymer ?
#
loop_
_entity_poly.entity_id
_entity_poly.type
_entity_poly.pdbx_seq_one_letter_code
_entity_poly.pdbx_strand_id
1 'polypeptide(L)'
;MMAAAENERDKTLVSVLFEAALRPGELLRMSVGCVQFKNEYCLISVVGKTGMKRIPLVASFKPLLDWLDKHPRRNDPKAPLWASLGNNSKGGGELAIAISGSF
;
A
#
# COMPACT_ATOMS: atom_id res chain seq x y z
N MET A 1 3.78 -5.81 -19.91
CA MET A 1 4.14 -5.79 -18.47
C MET A 1 2.96 -5.41 -17.57
N MET A 2 2.26 -4.28 -17.79
CA MET A 2 1.13 -3.86 -16.91
C MET A 2 -0.22 -4.58 -17.16
N ALA A 3 -0.38 -5.23 -18.32
CA ALA A 3 -1.61 -5.95 -18.67
C ALA A 3 -1.83 -7.25 -17.87
N ALA A 4 -0.78 -7.78 -17.21
CA ALA A 4 -0.83 -9.05 -16.49
C ALA A 4 -1.16 -8.92 -14.99
N ALA A 5 -1.11 -7.70 -14.44
CA ALA A 5 -1.54 -7.48 -13.06
C ALA A 5 -3.07 -7.36 -13.05
N GLU A 6 -3.75 -8.31 -12.42
CA GLU A 6 -5.22 -8.28 -12.32
C GLU A 6 -5.70 -7.19 -11.34
N ASN A 7 -4.86 -6.86 -10.35
CA ASN A 7 -5.19 -5.90 -9.29
C ASN A 7 -4.53 -4.53 -9.55
N GLU A 8 -5.29 -3.46 -9.38
CA GLU A 8 -4.79 -2.07 -9.48
C GLU A 8 -3.69 -1.78 -8.47
N ARG A 9 -3.72 -2.43 -7.31
CA ARG A 9 -2.64 -2.42 -6.32
C ARG A 9 -1.30 -2.77 -6.96
N ASP A 10 -1.24 -3.89 -7.67
CA ASP A 10 0.02 -4.45 -8.16
C ASP A 10 0.51 -3.67 -9.38
N LYS A 11 -0.40 -3.17 -10.23
CA LYS A 11 -0.06 -2.21 -11.29
C LYS A 11 0.60 -0.96 -10.72
N THR A 12 -0.01 -0.40 -9.68
CA THR A 12 0.47 0.80 -9.00
C THR A 12 1.82 0.54 -8.33
N LEU A 13 1.97 -0.61 -7.67
CA LEU A 13 3.21 -1.02 -7.00
C LEU A 13 4.37 -1.14 -7.99
N VAL A 14 4.15 -1.75 -9.16
CA VAL A 14 5.18 -1.86 -10.21
C VAL A 14 5.52 -0.49 -10.80
N SER A 15 4.51 0.36 -11.03
CA SER A 15 4.74 1.72 -11.55
C SER A 15 5.62 2.53 -10.61
N VAL A 16 5.29 2.56 -9.32
CA VAL A 16 6.06 3.28 -8.30
C VAL A 16 7.47 2.70 -8.15
N LEU A 17 7.60 1.37 -8.16
CA LEU A 17 8.91 0.72 -8.08
C LEU A 17 9.81 1.13 -9.24
N PHE A 18 9.25 1.15 -10.47
CA PHE A 18 10.00 1.49 -11.67
C PHE A 18 10.45 2.95 -11.68
N GLU A 19 9.56 3.87 -11.30
CA GLU A 19 9.84 5.30 -11.31
C GLU A 19 10.71 5.76 -10.13
N ALA A 20 10.47 5.22 -8.93
CA ALA A 20 11.18 5.64 -7.72
C ALA A 20 12.50 4.90 -7.50
N ALA A 21 12.73 3.79 -8.22
CA ALA A 21 13.89 2.90 -8.07
C ALA A 21 14.16 2.50 -6.60
N LEU A 22 13.09 2.33 -5.81
CA LEU A 22 13.17 2.00 -4.39
C LEU A 22 13.55 0.55 -4.18
N ARG A 23 14.19 0.26 -3.03
CA ARG A 23 14.34 -1.13 -2.62
C ARG A 23 12.96 -1.71 -2.27
N PRO A 24 12.70 -3.01 -2.54
CA PRO A 24 11.42 -3.63 -2.21
C PRO A 24 11.02 -3.47 -0.74
N GLY A 25 11.98 -3.57 0.19
CA GLY A 25 11.73 -3.38 1.61
C GLY A 25 11.40 -1.94 2.03
N GLU A 26 11.85 -0.94 1.28
CA GLU A 26 11.53 0.47 1.50
C GLU A 26 10.13 0.79 0.94
N LEU A 27 9.83 0.25 -0.26
CA LEU A 27 8.54 0.36 -0.92
C LEU A 27 7.41 -0.24 -0.07
N LEU A 28 7.58 -1.47 0.44
CA LEU A 28 6.55 -2.19 1.18
C LEU A 28 6.23 -1.58 2.56
N ARG A 29 7.13 -0.77 3.12
CA ARG A 29 6.93 -0.10 4.43
C ARG A 29 6.23 1.26 4.32
N MET A 30 5.92 1.71 3.12
CA MET A 30 5.25 3.00 2.92
C MET A 30 3.85 2.99 3.55
N SER A 31 3.48 4.13 4.13
CA SER A 31 2.14 4.38 4.66
C SER A 31 1.38 5.36 3.75
N VAL A 32 0.06 5.43 3.90
CA VAL A 32 -0.77 6.40 3.16
C VAL A 32 -0.28 7.83 3.38
N GLY A 33 0.13 8.18 4.60
CA GLY A 33 0.68 9.49 4.93
C GLY A 33 2.05 9.81 4.32
N CYS A 34 2.76 8.82 3.78
CA CYS A 34 4.01 9.04 3.05
C CYS A 34 3.80 9.70 1.69
N VAL A 35 2.58 9.70 1.16
CA VAL A 35 2.24 10.21 -0.15
C VAL A 35 1.60 11.59 -0.02
N GLN A 36 2.12 12.57 -0.76
CA GLN A 36 1.50 13.88 -0.89
C GLN A 36 1.17 14.16 -2.35
N PHE A 37 -0.11 14.34 -2.64
CA PHE A 37 -0.54 14.75 -3.98
C PHE A 37 -0.36 16.26 -4.17
N LYS A 38 0.09 16.62 -5.37
CA LYS A 38 0.13 17.97 -5.92
C LYS A 38 -0.72 17.99 -7.19
N ASN A 39 -0.77 19.12 -7.88
CA ASN A 39 -1.65 19.30 -9.04
C ASN A 39 -1.38 18.31 -10.18
N GLU A 40 -0.11 18.00 -10.47
CA GLU A 40 0.28 17.15 -11.62
C GLU A 40 1.25 16.02 -11.27
N TYR A 41 1.64 15.91 -10.00
CA TYR A 41 2.58 14.91 -9.52
C TYR A 41 2.31 14.56 -8.06
N CYS A 42 2.90 13.48 -7.57
CA CYS A 42 2.89 13.15 -6.15
C CYS A 42 4.31 13.08 -5.60
N LEU A 43 4.47 13.46 -4.33
CA LEU A 43 5.72 13.36 -3.60
C LEU A 43 5.61 12.19 -2.63
N ILE A 44 6.52 11.25 -2.73
CA ILE A 44 6.64 10.16 -1.76
C ILE A 44 7.79 10.43 -0.80
N SER A 45 7.56 10.21 0.50
CA SER A 45 8.57 10.30 1.55
C SER A 45 8.90 8.90 2.05
N VAL A 46 10.13 8.45 1.82
CA VAL A 46 10.57 7.09 2.14
C VAL A 46 11.79 7.14 3.04
N VAL A 47 11.81 6.31 4.07
CA VAL A 47 12.97 6.18 4.96
C VAL A 47 13.81 5.01 4.47
N GLY A 48 14.99 5.33 3.93
CA GLY A 48 15.97 4.35 3.54
C GLY A 48 17.09 4.21 4.57
N LYS A 49 18.07 3.35 4.27
CA LYS A 49 19.24 3.11 5.13
C LYS A 49 20.05 4.40 5.44
N THR A 50 20.13 5.31 4.48
CA THR A 50 20.93 6.56 4.57
C THR A 50 20.09 7.77 5.01
N GLY A 51 18.85 7.55 5.43
CA GLY A 51 17.94 8.62 5.86
C GLY A 51 16.69 8.76 4.98
N MET A 52 15.97 9.86 5.20
CA MET A 52 14.72 10.15 4.52
C MET A 52 14.97 10.71 3.12
N LYS A 53 14.27 10.17 2.14
CA LYS A 53 14.27 10.64 0.74
C LYS A 53 12.88 11.13 0.38
N ARG A 54 12.81 12.25 -0.34
CA ARG A 54 11.59 12.72 -1.00
C ARG A 54 11.76 12.57 -2.51
N ILE A 55 10.86 11.82 -3.13
CA ILE A 55 10.94 11.50 -4.56
C ILE A 55 9.66 11.99 -5.24
N PRO A 56 9.75 12.83 -6.27
CA PRO A 56 8.61 13.17 -7.11
C PRO A 56 8.29 12.04 -8.08
N LEU A 57 6.99 11.70 -8.18
CA LEU A 57 6.45 10.74 -9.14
C LEU A 57 5.43 11.46 -10.02
N VAL A 58 5.66 11.42 -11.33
CA VAL A 58 4.81 12.00 -12.36
C VAL A 58 4.04 10.89 -13.07
N ALA A 59 4.73 9.85 -13.54
CA ALA A 59 4.10 8.76 -14.28
C ALA A 59 3.17 7.92 -13.39
N SER A 60 3.58 7.71 -12.13
CA SER A 60 2.81 6.95 -11.14
C SER A 60 1.73 7.77 -10.47
N PHE A 61 1.58 9.07 -10.76
CA PHE A 61 0.57 9.92 -10.14
C PHE A 61 -0.85 9.36 -10.29
N LYS A 62 -1.25 9.05 -11.52
CA LYS A 62 -2.60 8.59 -11.83
C LYS A 62 -2.90 7.19 -11.26
N PRO A 63 -2.04 6.16 -11.45
CA PRO A 63 -2.22 4.87 -10.80
C PRO A 63 -2.34 4.96 -9.27
N LEU A 64 -1.53 5.82 -8.65
CA LEU A 64 -1.50 5.96 -7.19
C LEU A 64 -2.73 6.67 -6.64
N LEU A 65 -3.27 7.63 -7.40
CA LEU A 65 -4.55 8.26 -7.11
C LEU A 65 -5.69 7.24 -7.17
N ASP A 66 -5.78 6.48 -8.27
CA ASP A 66 -6.82 5.47 -8.50
C ASP A 66 -6.77 4.39 -7.40
N TRP A 67 -5.56 3.96 -6.99
CA TRP A 67 -5.38 3.01 -5.88
C TRP A 67 -5.85 3.58 -4.54
N LEU A 68 -5.51 4.83 -4.24
CA LEU A 68 -5.87 5.46 -2.96
C LEU A 68 -7.37 5.72 -2.84
N ASP A 69 -8.06 5.94 -3.95
CA ASP A 69 -9.52 6.04 -3.95
C ASP A 69 -10.20 4.73 -3.53
N LYS A 70 -9.64 3.59 -3.91
CA LYS A 70 -10.15 2.24 -3.57
C LYS A 70 -9.54 1.67 -2.29
N HIS A 71 -8.56 2.35 -1.70
CA HIS A 71 -7.84 1.84 -0.55
C HIS A 71 -8.78 1.76 0.68
N PRO A 72 -8.90 0.58 1.34
CA PRO A 72 -9.88 0.36 2.41
C PRO A 72 -9.67 1.25 3.64
N ARG A 73 -8.43 1.76 3.82
CA ARG A 73 -8.04 2.64 4.93
C ARG A 73 -7.43 3.95 4.46
N ARG A 74 -7.97 4.55 3.38
CA ARG A 74 -7.43 5.79 2.79
C ARG A 74 -7.39 6.99 3.76
N ASN A 75 -8.29 7.00 4.75
CA ASN A 75 -8.39 8.08 5.73
C ASN A 75 -7.40 7.93 6.90
N ASP A 76 -6.72 6.79 7.02
CA ASP A 76 -5.75 6.54 8.08
C ASP A 76 -4.32 6.76 7.54
N PRO A 77 -3.64 7.86 7.90
CA PRO A 77 -2.30 8.15 7.41
C PRO A 77 -1.25 7.14 7.91
N LYS A 78 -1.53 6.40 8.99
CA LYS A 78 -0.64 5.36 9.51
C LYS A 78 -0.88 4.00 8.85
N ALA A 79 -1.95 3.85 8.06
CA ALA A 79 -2.22 2.61 7.36
C ALA A 79 -1.13 2.32 6.31
N PRO A 80 -0.74 1.05 6.13
CA PRO A 80 0.19 0.68 5.06
C PRO A 80 -0.42 1.02 3.71
N LEU A 81 0.36 1.66 2.83
CA LEU A 81 -0.08 2.05 1.48
C LEU A 81 -0.44 0.81 0.65
N TRP A 82 0.28 -0.29 0.86
CA TRP A 82 0.08 -1.55 0.16
C TRP A 82 -0.71 -2.52 1.04
N ALA A 83 -2.02 -2.30 1.16
CA ALA A 83 -2.90 -3.20 1.89
C ALA A 83 -2.78 -4.65 1.38
N SER A 84 -2.82 -5.62 2.30
CA SER A 84 -2.94 -7.03 1.92
C SER A 84 -4.31 -7.26 1.30
N LEU A 85 -4.34 -7.86 0.12
CA LEU A 85 -5.55 -8.45 -0.47
C LEU A 85 -5.84 -9.73 0.32
N GLY A 86 -6.27 -9.60 1.57
CA GLY A 86 -6.63 -10.76 2.37
C GLY A 86 -7.81 -11.47 1.72
N ASN A 87 -7.65 -12.75 1.37
CA ASN A 87 -8.81 -13.62 1.21
C ASN A 87 -9.55 -13.60 2.54
N ASN A 88 -10.74 -13.00 2.55
CA ASN A 88 -11.72 -13.26 3.58
C ASN A 88 -12.20 -14.70 3.38
N SER A 89 -11.41 -15.67 3.84
CA SER A 89 -11.91 -17.01 4.11
C SER A 89 -13.10 -16.82 5.04
N LYS A 90 -14.28 -17.24 4.57
CA LYS A 90 -15.55 -17.16 5.29
C LYS A 90 -15.39 -17.70 6.72
N GLY A 91 -15.18 -16.81 7.69
CA GLY A 91 -15.33 -17.10 9.11
C GLY A 91 -16.76 -16.77 9.52
N GLY A 92 -17.70 -17.60 9.07
CA GLY A 92 -19.11 -17.48 9.43
C GLY A 92 -19.69 -18.85 9.72
N GLY A 93 -19.90 -19.14 11.01
CA GLY A 93 -20.75 -20.23 11.49
C GLY A 93 -20.04 -21.17 12.48
N GLU A 94 -20.50 -21.12 13.73
CA GLU A 94 -20.48 -22.22 14.72
C GLU A 94 -19.10 -22.76 15.15
N LEU A 95 -18.66 -22.64 16.41
CA LEU A 95 -19.36 -23.09 17.62
C LEU A 95 -18.87 -22.28 18.82
N ALA A 96 -19.82 -21.75 19.58
CA ALA A 96 -19.65 -21.62 21.01
C ALA A 96 -19.42 -23.03 21.59
N ILE A 97 -18.46 -23.16 22.52
CA ILE A 97 -18.53 -23.92 23.79
C ILE A 97 -17.10 -24.22 24.25
N ALA A 98 -16.81 -23.71 25.45
CA ALA A 98 -15.81 -24.17 26.42
C ALA A 98 -14.33 -24.10 25.98
N ILE A 99 -13.37 -23.70 26.79
CA ILE A 99 -13.19 -24.00 28.21
C ILE A 99 -12.27 -22.92 28.81
N SER A 100 -12.70 -22.37 29.94
CA SER A 100 -11.82 -21.86 30.99
C SER A 100 -10.85 -22.98 31.41
N GLY A 101 -9.58 -22.65 31.65
CA GLY A 101 -8.65 -23.63 32.21
C GLY A 101 -7.22 -23.14 32.28
N SER A 102 -6.86 -22.59 33.44
CA SER A 102 -5.49 -22.41 33.92
C SER A 102 -4.62 -23.65 33.70
N PHE A 103 -3.35 -23.43 33.35
CA PHE A 103 -2.19 -24.06 33.97
C PHE A 103 -0.96 -23.18 33.77
#